data_AF-A0A564YS45-F1
#
_entry.id   AF-A0A564YS45-F1
#
_cell.length_a   1.000
_cell.length_b   1.000
_cell.length_c   1.000
_cell.angle_alpha   90.00
_cell.angle_beta   90.00
_cell.angle_gamma   90.00
#
_symmetry.space_group_name_H-M   'P 1'
#
loop_
_entity.id
_entity.type
_entity.pdbx_description
1 polymer ?
#
loop_
_entity_poly.entity_id
_entity_poly.type
_entity_poly.pdbx_seq_one_letter_code
_entity_poly.pdbx_strand_id
1 'polypeptide(L)'
;MIHPSNEQPRKLTSTLTATLTIRDINDNPPMFQQPIYHVTLAENNHIGAKIIQVQAHDPDDGENAEITYSLLDRANFHVNPASGWVTATVEFDREKR
;
A
#
# COMPACT_ATOMS: atom_id res chain seq x y z
N MET A 1 -49.38 -0.79 -65.19
CA MET A 1 -49.40 -1.00 -63.73
C MET A 1 -48.02 -1.50 -63.33
N ILE A 2 -47.14 -0.61 -62.88
CA ILE A 2 -45.73 -0.89 -62.58
C ILE A 2 -45.58 -0.87 -61.06
N HIS A 3 -45.12 -1.98 -60.49
CA HIS A 3 -44.89 -2.12 -59.06
C HIS A 3 -43.63 -1.32 -58.67
N PRO A 4 -43.65 -0.46 -57.64
CA PRO A 4 -42.44 0.22 -57.21
C PRO A 4 -41.49 -0.80 -56.59
N SER A 5 -40.25 -0.80 -57.06
CA SER A 5 -39.14 -1.56 -56.50
C SER A 5 -38.96 -1.18 -55.03
N ASN A 6 -39.10 -2.18 -54.18
CA ASN A 6 -39.03 -2.07 -52.73
C ASN A 6 -37.56 -1.96 -52.29
N GLU A 7 -36.88 -0.86 -52.65
CA GLU A 7 -35.51 -0.60 -52.21
C GLU A 7 -35.53 0.11 -50.85
N GLN A 8 -35.49 -0.68 -49.78
CA GLN A 8 -35.18 -0.13 -48.45
C GLN A 8 -33.70 0.31 -48.44
N PRO A 9 -33.38 1.53 -47.95
CA PRO A 9 -32.01 2.00 -47.89
C PRO A 9 -31.18 1.08 -46.98
N ARG A 10 -30.10 0.50 -47.54
CA ARG A 10 -29.16 -0.36 -46.80
C ARG A 10 -28.48 0.48 -45.73
N LYS A 11 -28.85 0.27 -44.45
CA LYS A 11 -28.14 0.86 -43.32
C LYS A 11 -26.73 0.28 -43.28
N LEU A 12 -25.73 1.16 -43.40
CA LEU A 12 -24.33 0.82 -43.21
C LEU A 12 -23.95 1.19 -41.78
N THR A 13 -23.40 0.23 -41.04
CA THR A 13 -22.82 0.46 -39.72
C THR A 13 -21.32 0.15 -39.79
N SER A 14 -20.54 0.93 -39.07
CA SER A 14 -19.11 0.70 -38.84
C SER A 14 -18.85 0.77 -37.35
N THR A 15 -18.01 -0.13 -36.85
CA THR A 15 -17.65 -0.21 -35.44
C THR A 15 -16.15 -0.04 -35.33
N LEU A 16 -15.71 0.82 -34.40
CA LEU A 16 -14.31 1.03 -34.06
C LEU A 16 -14.12 0.63 -32.59
N THR A 17 -13.10 -0.16 -32.32
CA THR A 17 -12.66 -0.45 -30.95
C THR A 17 -11.62 0.58 -30.54
N ALA A 18 -11.89 1.30 -29.46
CA ALA A 18 -10.91 2.17 -28.81
C ALA A 18 -10.44 1.52 -27.50
N THR A 19 -9.14 1.61 -27.22
CA THR A 19 -8.59 1.24 -25.91
C THR A 19 -8.46 2.48 -25.06
N LEU A 20 -9.08 2.47 -23.87
CA LEU A 20 -8.93 3.51 -22.87
C LEU A 20 -8.05 2.98 -21.74
N THR A 21 -7.00 3.71 -21.42
CA THR A 21 -6.15 3.44 -20.26
C THR A 21 -6.36 4.53 -19.24
N ILE A 22 -6.75 4.15 -18.03
CA ILE A 22 -6.78 5.07 -16.89
C ILE A 22 -5.40 5.06 -16.26
N ARG A 23 -4.87 6.25 -15.94
CA ARG A 23 -3.61 6.40 -15.21
C ARG A 23 -3.93 6.73 -13.77
N ASP A 24 -3.23 6.03 -12.89
CA ASP A 24 -3.30 6.27 -11.45
C ASP A 24 -2.65 7.62 -11.07
N ILE A 25 -3.14 8.21 -9.98
CA ILE A 25 -2.55 9.37 -9.31
C ILE A 25 -2.40 9.04 -7.83
N ASN A 26 -1.38 9.59 -7.17
CA ASN A 26 -1.23 9.41 -5.72
C ASN A 26 -2.29 10.25 -4.99
N ASP A 27 -3.44 9.66 -4.71
CA ASP A 27 -4.56 10.31 -4.01
C ASP A 27 -5.02 9.59 -2.75
N ASN A 28 -4.40 8.45 -2.41
CA ASN A 28 -4.66 7.74 -1.16
C ASN A 28 -3.39 7.73 -0.29
N PRO A 29 -3.46 8.20 0.97
CA PRO A 29 -2.30 8.11 1.86
C PRO A 29 -2.15 6.69 2.45
N PRO A 30 -0.93 6.25 2.77
CA PRO A 30 -0.71 4.98 3.47
C PRO A 30 -1.41 4.97 4.84
N MET A 31 -2.14 3.88 5.12
CA MET A 31 -2.85 3.68 6.38
C MET A 31 -2.33 2.46 7.14
N PHE A 32 -1.98 2.64 8.42
CA PHE A 32 -1.61 1.52 9.28
C PHE A 32 -2.80 0.59 9.55
N GLN A 33 -2.54 -0.72 9.66
CA GLN A 33 -3.57 -1.72 9.99
C GLN A 33 -4.20 -1.52 11.38
N GLN A 34 -3.46 -0.93 12.31
CA GLN A 34 -3.93 -0.63 13.65
C GLN A 34 -3.55 0.80 14.04
N PRO A 35 -4.43 1.54 14.74
CA PRO A 35 -4.10 2.88 15.23
C PRO A 35 -3.08 2.85 16.37
N ILE A 36 -3.00 1.74 17.11
CA ILE A 36 -2.09 1.55 18.24
C ILE A 36 -1.60 0.10 18.22
N TYR A 37 -0.29 -0.09 18.33
CA TYR A 37 0.35 -1.40 18.46
C TYR A 37 0.85 -1.58 19.90
N HIS A 38 0.35 -2.62 20.59
CA HIS A 38 0.80 -2.98 21.92
C HIS A 38 1.74 -4.19 21.86
N VAL A 39 2.92 -4.07 22.48
CA VAL A 39 3.90 -5.16 22.55
C VAL A 39 4.43 -5.27 23.97
N THR A 40 4.55 -6.51 24.45
CA THR A 40 5.29 -6.82 25.67
C THR A 40 6.63 -7.41 25.28
N LEU A 41 7.72 -6.78 25.73
CA LEU A 41 9.07 -7.22 25.46
C LEU A 41 9.66 -7.85 26.71
N ALA A 42 10.25 -9.03 26.57
CA ALA A 42 11.00 -9.65 27.65
C ALA A 42 12.30 -8.88 27.90
N GLU A 43 12.68 -8.77 29.18
CA GLU A 43 14.01 -8.29 29.56
C GLU A 43 15.11 -9.22 29.04
N ASN A 44 16.34 -8.71 28.96
CA ASN A 44 17.51 -9.42 28.42
C ASN A 44 17.34 -9.85 26.95
N ASN A 45 16.66 -9.03 26.15
CA ASN A 45 16.63 -9.22 24.71
C ASN A 45 18.04 -9.02 24.12
N HIS A 46 18.28 -9.64 22.97
CA HIS A 46 19.47 -9.37 22.17
C HIS A 46 19.30 -8.05 21.41
N ILE A 47 20.40 -7.32 21.20
CA ILE A 47 20.41 -6.18 20.26
C ILE A 47 20.03 -6.69 18.86
N GLY A 48 19.15 -5.97 18.17
CA GLY A 48 18.59 -6.38 16.88
C GLY A 48 17.41 -7.34 16.99
N ALA A 49 16.97 -7.71 18.20
CA ALA A 49 15.77 -8.52 18.37
C ALA A 49 14.56 -7.86 17.71
N LYS A 50 13.84 -8.64 16.89
CA LYS A 50 12.57 -8.23 16.27
C LYS A 50 11.49 -8.14 17.34
N ILE A 51 10.89 -6.97 17.48
CA ILE A 51 9.86 -6.68 18.47
C ILE A 51 8.48 -6.86 17.85
N ILE A 52 8.25 -6.18 16.73
CA ILE A 52 7.00 -6.23 15.98
C ILE A 52 7.26 -5.82 14.53
N GLN A 53 6.40 -6.27 13.63
CA GLN A 53 6.31 -5.71 12.29
C GLN A 53 5.05 -4.85 12.21
N VAL A 54 5.20 -3.56 11.93
CA VAL A 54 4.06 -2.70 11.57
C VAL A 54 3.80 -2.82 10.08
N GLN A 55 2.52 -2.71 9.70
CA GLN A 55 2.12 -2.75 8.30
C GLN A 55 1.16 -1.60 8.01
N ALA A 56 1.40 -0.93 6.90
CA ALA A 56 0.50 0.03 6.30
C ALA A 56 0.10 -0.45 4.89
N HIS A 57 -1.06 -0.01 4.45
CA HIS A 57 -1.58 -0.27 3.11
C HIS A 57 -1.93 1.05 2.44
N ASP A 58 -1.52 1.15 1.19
CA ASP A 58 -1.85 2.21 0.25
C ASP A 58 -2.53 1.55 -0.96
N PRO A 59 -3.77 1.93 -1.32
CA PRO A 59 -4.51 1.32 -2.42
C PRO A 59 -4.14 1.86 -3.81
N ASP A 60 -3.20 2.81 -3.92
CA ASP A 60 -2.72 3.33 -5.19
C ASP A 60 -1.91 2.28 -5.99
N ASP A 61 -1.53 2.60 -7.23
CA ASP A 61 -0.82 1.67 -8.11
C ASP A 61 0.70 1.96 -8.19
N GLY A 62 1.51 0.91 -8.15
CA GLY A 62 2.94 0.98 -8.42
C GLY A 62 3.71 1.85 -7.41
N GLU A 63 4.48 2.82 -7.92
CA GLU A 63 5.26 3.75 -7.08
C GLU A 63 4.37 4.61 -6.18
N ASN A 64 3.11 4.85 -6.57
CA ASN A 64 2.19 5.65 -5.75
C ASN A 64 1.83 4.94 -4.44
N ALA A 65 1.86 3.60 -4.42
CA ALA A 65 1.67 2.78 -3.22
C ALA A 65 2.97 2.32 -2.55
N GLU A 66 4.12 2.89 -2.90
CA GLU A 66 5.39 2.56 -2.24
C GLU A 66 5.45 3.19 -0.84
N ILE A 67 5.61 2.35 0.19
CA ILE A 67 5.57 2.77 1.59
C ILE A 67 6.98 2.74 2.20
N THR A 68 7.33 3.84 2.88
CA THR A 68 8.56 3.92 3.70
C THR A 68 8.22 4.20 5.16
N TYR A 69 8.71 3.34 6.06
CA TYR A 69 8.50 3.47 7.51
C TYR A 69 9.59 4.30 8.19
N SER A 70 9.20 5.09 9.18
CA SER A 70 10.13 5.80 10.06
C SER A 70 9.59 5.92 11.48
N LEU A 71 10.49 6.01 12.46
CA LEU A 71 10.14 6.32 13.85
C LEU A 71 10.46 7.79 14.14
N LEU A 72 9.51 8.48 14.76
CA LEU A 72 9.68 9.85 15.25
C LEU A 72 10.70 9.90 16.40
N ASP A 73 10.64 8.91 17.30
CA ASP A 73 11.63 8.71 18.36
C ASP A 73 12.36 7.37 18.15
N ARG A 74 13.70 7.44 18.09
CA ARG A 74 14.59 6.32 17.78
C ARG A 74 15.42 5.84 18.96
N ALA A 75 15.16 6.33 20.18
CA ALA A 75 16.06 6.15 21.33
C ALA A 75 16.56 4.69 21.48
N ASN A 76 15.62 3.75 21.64
CA ASN A 76 15.94 2.34 21.90
C ASN A 76 15.45 1.39 20.79
N PHE A 77 14.99 1.96 19.68
CA PHE A 77 14.33 1.21 18.61
C PHE A 77 14.77 1.71 17.23
N HIS A 78 14.86 0.76 16.31
CA HIS A 78 15.04 1.00 14.89
C HIS A 78 13.86 0.43 14.13
N VAL A 79 13.40 1.10 13.08
CA VAL A 79 12.44 0.53 12.12
C VAL A 79 13.12 0.36 10.77
N ASN A 80 12.95 -0.81 10.18
CA ASN A 80 13.37 -1.05 8.81
C ASN A 80 12.42 -0.31 7.84
N PRO A 81 12.92 0.59 6.99
CA PRO A 81 12.08 1.48 6.17
C PRO A 81 11.25 0.74 5.12
N ALA A 82 11.69 -0.41 4.64
CA ALA A 82 10.99 -1.15 3.58
C ALA A 82 10.01 -2.20 4.16
N SER A 83 10.33 -2.79 5.31
CA SER A 83 9.57 -3.94 5.84
C SER A 83 8.72 -3.62 7.05
N GLY A 84 8.91 -2.47 7.71
CA GLY A 84 8.18 -2.11 8.93
C GLY A 84 8.60 -2.92 10.16
N TRP A 85 9.68 -3.72 10.09
CA TRP A 85 10.22 -4.41 11.27
C TRP A 85 10.81 -3.41 12.25
N VAL A 86 10.26 -3.37 13.46
CA VAL A 86 10.80 -2.65 14.61
C VAL A 86 11.70 -3.58 15.40
N THR A 87 12.94 -3.15 15.66
CA THR A 87 13.97 -3.91 16.36
C THR A 87 14.53 -3.13 17.53
N ALA A 88 14.93 -3.83 18.58
CA ALA A 88 15.64 -3.24 19.72
C ALA A 88 17.06 -2.81 19.32
N THR A 89 17.49 -1.62 19.73
CA THR A 89 18.89 -1.16 19.57
C THR A 89 19.72 -1.35 20.83
N VAL A 90 19.06 -1.69 21.94
CA VAL A 90 19.67 -1.91 23.25
C VAL A 90 19.14 -3.21 23.87
N GLU A 91 19.79 -3.66 24.93
CA GLU A 91 19.24 -4.68 25.82
C GLU A 91 18.38 -3.99 26.89
N PHE A 92 17.16 -4.47 27.07
CA PHE A 92 16.23 -3.95 28.06
C PHE A 92 16.43 -4.69 29.38
N ASP A 93 16.55 -3.93 30.45
CA ASP A 93 16.66 -4.42 31.81
C ASP A 93 15.68 -3.62 32.67
N ARG A 94 14.66 -4.29 33.22
CA ARG A 94 13.60 -3.63 33.99
C ARG A 94 14.12 -3.03 35.28
N GLU A 95 15.22 -3.56 35.82
CA GLU A 95 15.73 -3.21 37.15
C GLU A 95 16.77 -2.08 37.12
N LYS A 96 17.29 -1.75 35.95
CA LYS A 96 18.18 -0.60 35.75
C LYS A 96 17.36 0.68 35.56
N ARG A 97 17.52 1.63 36.49
CA ARG A 97 17.06 3.02 36.37
C ARG A 97 18.12 3.90 35.72
#